data_AF-A0A2G2CG57-F1
#
_entry.id   AF-A0A2G2CG57-F1
#
_cell.length_a   1.000
_cell.length_b   1.000
_cell.length_c   1.000
_cell.angle_alpha   90.00
_cell.angle_beta   90.00
_cell.angle_gamma   90.00
#
_symmetry.space_group_name_H-M   'P 1'
#
loop_
_entity.id
_entity.type
_entity.pdbx_description
1 polymer ?
#
loop_
_entity_poly.entity_id
_entity_poly.type
_entity_poly.pdbx_seq_one_letter_code
_entity_poly.pdbx_strand_id
1 'polypeptide(L)'
;MLSKISLSVLLLSFTVLSCVSSQNQSQNLETNTASEIEAKKALAARMMADGYLPGRIIYSDLADDCEYTIQLKEGEKDFYYVDPINLNENFRRDNQTVWVKFNGLRRMNRCEKAAPVEITEIKNRDE
;
A
#
# COMPACT_ATOMS: atom_id res chain seq x y z
N MET A 1 42.19 13.75 43.02
CA MET A 1 42.60 15.17 43.05
C MET A 1 42.58 15.71 41.63
N LEU A 2 42.00 16.90 41.47
CA LEU A 2 41.53 17.51 40.23
C LEU A 2 42.61 17.62 39.15
N SER A 3 42.26 17.27 37.92
CA SER A 3 42.94 17.83 36.74
C SER A 3 42.02 18.82 36.04
N LYS A 4 42.61 19.95 35.68
CA LYS A 4 42.02 21.27 35.51
C LYS A 4 41.31 21.40 34.16
N ILE A 5 40.11 21.99 34.20
CA ILE A 5 39.44 22.59 33.05
C ILE A 5 40.26 23.83 32.65
N SER A 6 40.71 23.90 31.40
CA SER A 6 41.26 25.13 30.82
C SER A 6 40.34 25.57 29.69
N LEU A 7 39.65 26.67 29.97
CA LEU A 7 38.81 27.44 29.09
C LEU A 7 39.70 28.14 28.05
N SER A 8 39.52 27.85 26.78
CA SER A 8 40.10 28.65 25.68
C SER A 8 39.03 28.88 24.64
N VAL A 9 38.40 30.04 24.80
CA VAL A 9 37.48 30.67 23.87
C VAL A 9 38.29 31.08 22.64
N LEU A 10 37.90 30.60 21.46
CA LEU A 10 38.26 31.24 20.20
C LEU A 10 36.98 31.48 19.40
N LEU A 11 36.44 32.69 19.56
CA LEU A 11 35.49 33.30 18.62
C LEU A 11 36.24 33.68 17.36
N LEU A 12 35.72 33.30 16.19
CA LEU A 12 35.84 33.95 14.88
C LEU A 12 35.01 33.08 13.92
N SER A 13 34.11 33.52 13.06
CA SER A 13 33.39 34.77 12.83
C SER A 13 32.47 34.43 11.64
N PHE A 14 31.21 34.84 11.71
CA PHE A 14 30.24 34.71 10.62
C PHE A 14 30.77 35.32 9.32
N THR A 15 30.65 34.59 8.21
CA THR A 15 30.38 35.21 6.90
C THR A 15 29.29 34.42 6.20
N VAL A 16 28.22 35.14 5.89
CA VAL A 16 27.07 34.74 5.09
C VAL A 16 27.46 34.78 3.61
N LEU A 17 27.05 33.78 2.83
CA LEU A 17 26.90 33.87 1.37
C LEU A 17 25.83 32.86 0.92
N SER A 18 24.60 33.36 0.97
CA SER A 18 23.53 33.29 -0.03
C SER A 18 23.43 32.08 -0.97
N CYS A 19 22.22 31.52 -0.96
CA CYS A 19 21.62 30.56 -1.88
C CYS A 19 22.00 30.70 -3.36
N VAL A 20 22.21 29.56 -4.02
CA VAL A 20 21.87 29.34 -5.43
C VAL A 20 20.96 28.12 -5.53
N SER A 21 19.98 28.29 -6.42
CA SER A 21 18.67 27.65 -6.56
C SER A 21 18.64 26.14 -6.78
N SER A 22 17.58 25.55 -6.21
CA SER A 22 16.88 24.31 -6.51
C SER A 22 17.10 23.67 -7.88
N GLN A 23 17.32 22.35 -7.87
CA GLN A 23 16.61 21.44 -8.76
C GLN A 23 15.91 20.36 -7.95
N ASN A 24 14.61 20.29 -8.19
CA ASN A 24 13.62 19.43 -7.56
C ASN A 24 14.00 17.96 -7.65
N GLN A 25 14.10 17.29 -6.50
CA GLN A 25 13.61 15.92 -6.39
C GLN A 25 12.60 15.91 -5.25
N SER A 26 11.36 16.26 -5.61
CA SER A 26 10.17 15.93 -4.84
C SER A 26 10.13 14.40 -4.72
N GLN A 27 10.78 13.87 -3.69
CA GLN A 27 10.23 12.69 -3.05
C GLN A 27 8.96 13.17 -2.39
N ASN A 28 7.83 12.88 -3.02
CA ASN A 28 6.52 13.08 -2.45
C ASN A 28 6.37 12.08 -1.29
N LEU A 29 7.03 12.36 -0.17
CA LEU A 29 6.70 11.76 1.10
C LEU A 29 5.45 12.50 1.55
N GLU A 30 4.30 12.01 1.10
CA GLU A 30 2.99 12.43 1.59
C GLU A 30 3.00 12.26 3.11
N THR A 31 3.36 13.34 3.80
CA THR A 31 3.19 13.42 5.24
C THR A 31 1.71 13.67 5.45
N ASN A 32 0.94 12.59 5.35
CA ASN A 32 -0.50 12.63 5.55
C ASN A 32 -0.75 13.26 6.92
N THR A 33 -1.61 14.27 6.98
CA THR A 33 -1.93 14.90 8.26
C THR A 33 -2.61 13.87 9.17
N ALA A 34 -2.52 14.05 10.50
CA ALA A 34 -3.21 13.16 11.44
C ALA A 34 -4.71 13.04 11.11
N SER A 35 -5.32 14.12 10.62
CA SER A 35 -6.71 14.15 10.15
C SER A 35 -6.95 13.25 8.93
N GLU A 36 -6.03 13.22 7.95
CA GLU A 36 -6.14 12.37 6.76
C GLU A 36 -5.99 10.88 7.11
N ILE A 37 -5.09 10.55 8.05
CA ILE A 37 -4.93 9.17 8.53
C ILE A 37 -6.21 8.68 9.21
N GLU A 38 -6.79 9.50 10.09
CA GLU A 38 -8.04 9.15 10.77
C GLU A 38 -9.22 9.05 9.77
N ALA A 39 -9.27 9.93 8.76
CA ALA A 39 -10.26 9.83 7.68
C ALA A 39 -10.11 8.53 6.87
N LYS A 40 -8.89 8.14 6.49
CA LYS A 40 -8.61 6.88 5.78
C LYS A 40 -8.98 5.66 6.61
N LYS A 41 -8.71 5.67 7.93
CA LYS A 41 -9.14 4.60 8.85
C LYS A 41 -10.66 4.51 8.96
N ALA A 42 -11.34 5.65 9.09
CA ALA A 42 -12.80 5.69 9.16
C ALA A 42 -13.45 5.19 7.86
N LEU A 43 -12.89 5.56 6.70
CA LEU A 43 -13.32 5.03 5.41
C LEU A 43 -13.11 3.51 5.32
N ALA A 44 -11.92 3.02 5.69
CA ALA A 44 -11.63 1.58 5.70
C ALA A 44 -12.60 0.81 6.60
N ALA A 45 -12.90 1.33 7.80
CA ALA A 45 -13.87 0.72 8.71
C ALA A 45 -15.28 0.65 8.10
N ARG A 46 -15.72 1.70 7.40
CA ARG A 46 -17.00 1.72 6.67
C ARG A 46 -17.03 0.72 5.53
N MET A 47 -16.00 0.71 4.68
CA MET A 47 -15.90 -0.25 3.57
C MET A 47 -15.95 -1.70 4.06
N MET A 48 -15.26 -2.01 5.15
CA MET A 48 -15.31 -3.34 5.77
C MET A 48 -16.68 -3.64 6.38
N ALA A 49 -17.33 -2.67 7.03
CA ALA A 49 -18.71 -2.82 7.52
C ALA A 49 -19.73 -3.06 6.39
N ASP A 50 -19.48 -2.49 5.21
CA ASP A 50 -20.27 -2.69 3.99
C ASP A 50 -19.95 -4.02 3.28
N GLY A 51 -19.05 -4.84 3.86
CA GLY A 51 -18.71 -6.18 3.40
C GLY A 51 -17.58 -6.24 2.38
N TYR A 52 -16.88 -5.14 2.10
CA TYR A 52 -15.68 -5.19 1.27
C TYR A 52 -14.47 -5.72 2.02
N LEU A 53 -13.64 -6.47 1.32
CA LEU A 53 -12.32 -6.86 1.80
C LEU A 53 -11.23 -5.96 1.18
N PRO A 54 -10.24 -5.54 1.97
CA PRO A 54 -9.05 -4.88 1.44
C PRO A 54 -8.21 -5.89 0.66
N GLY A 55 -7.89 -5.56 -0.59
CA GLY A 55 -7.08 -6.41 -1.46
C GLY A 55 -5.96 -5.67 -2.18
N ARG A 56 -5.07 -6.46 -2.77
CA ARG A 56 -4.02 -6.00 -3.70
C ARG A 56 -4.01 -6.93 -4.92
N ILE A 57 -4.03 -6.36 -6.12
CA ILE A 57 -3.86 -7.12 -7.35
C ILE A 57 -2.40 -7.54 -7.46
N ILE A 58 -2.17 -8.83 -7.74
CA ILE A 58 -0.84 -9.41 -7.95
C ILE A 58 -0.81 -10.01 -9.35
N TYR A 59 0.13 -9.56 -10.16
CA TYR A 59 0.43 -10.12 -11.47
C TYR A 59 1.51 -11.21 -11.37
N SER A 60 1.39 -12.25 -12.20
CA SER A 60 2.41 -13.29 -12.38
C SER A 60 2.56 -13.61 -13.87
N ASP A 61 3.80 -13.66 -14.34
CA ASP A 61 4.17 -14.09 -15.70
C ASP A 61 4.73 -15.52 -15.74
N LEU A 62 4.72 -16.21 -14.59
CA LEU A 62 5.21 -17.57 -14.48
C LEU A 62 4.29 -18.56 -15.20
N ALA A 63 4.91 -19.52 -15.89
CA ALA A 63 4.18 -20.62 -16.50
C ALA A 63 3.38 -21.40 -15.43
N ASP A 64 2.16 -21.79 -15.79
CA ASP A 64 1.20 -22.52 -14.94
C ASP A 64 0.71 -21.76 -13.68
N ASP A 65 0.98 -20.46 -13.57
CA ASP A 65 0.44 -19.60 -12.51
C ASP A 65 -0.82 -18.82 -12.95
N CYS A 66 -1.57 -18.33 -11.98
CA CYS A 66 -2.66 -17.40 -12.21
C CYS A 66 -2.10 -16.03 -12.60
N GLU A 67 -2.32 -15.62 -13.86
CA GLU A 67 -1.81 -14.33 -14.37
C GLU A 67 -2.17 -13.14 -13.47
N TYR A 68 -3.43 -13.06 -13.01
CA TYR A 68 -3.86 -12.07 -12.02
C TYR A 68 -4.56 -12.77 -10.85
N THR A 69 -4.16 -12.40 -9.63
CA THR A 69 -4.82 -12.80 -8.39
C THR A 69 -5.08 -11.59 -7.50
N ILE A 70 -5.94 -11.74 -6.50
CA ILE A 70 -6.14 -10.74 -5.46
C ILE A 70 -5.61 -11.31 -4.15
N GLN A 71 -4.56 -10.70 -3.61
CA GLN A 71 -4.10 -10.95 -2.25
C GLN A 71 -5.05 -10.26 -1.29
N LEU A 72 -5.62 -11.02 -0.35
CA LEU A 72 -6.61 -10.57 0.61
C LEU A 72 -6.11 -10.76 2.03
N LYS A 73 -6.59 -9.91 2.93
CA LYS A 73 -6.45 -10.08 4.37
C LYS A 73 -7.80 -9.96 5.05
N GLU A 74 -8.13 -10.94 5.87
CA GLU A 74 -9.34 -10.94 6.69
C GLU A 74 -8.94 -10.99 8.17
N GLY A 75 -9.07 -9.87 8.87
CA GLY A 75 -8.68 -9.76 10.27
C GLY A 75 -7.20 -10.05 10.51
N GLU A 76 -6.91 -10.93 11.47
CA GLU A 76 -5.55 -11.32 11.87
C GLU A 76 -5.00 -12.52 11.08
N LYS A 77 -5.77 -13.09 10.14
CA LYS A 77 -5.32 -14.23 9.33
C LYS A 77 -4.14 -13.85 8.44
N ASP A 78 -3.35 -14.85 8.09
CA ASP A 78 -2.38 -14.76 7.00
C ASP A 78 -3.06 -14.36 5.70
N PHE A 79 -2.27 -13.75 4.81
CA PHE A 79 -2.76 -13.43 3.48
C PHE A 79 -3.17 -14.69 2.73
N TYR A 80 -4.31 -14.63 2.05
CA TYR A 80 -4.75 -15.65 1.11
C TYR A 80 -5.02 -15.02 -0.25
N TYR A 81 -5.03 -15.86 -1.28
CA TYR A 81 -5.17 -15.40 -2.66
C TYR A 81 -6.46 -15.95 -3.25
N VAL A 82 -7.15 -15.10 -4.00
CA VAL A 82 -8.30 -15.50 -4.80
C VAL A 82 -8.03 -15.23 -6.26
N ASP A 83 -8.66 -16.04 -7.07
CA ASP A 83 -8.54 -16.04 -8.50
C ASP A 83 -9.83 -15.54 -9.18
N PRO A 84 -9.91 -14.26 -9.58
CA PRO A 84 -11.12 -13.71 -10.17
C PRO A 84 -11.30 -14.16 -11.62
N ILE A 85 -12.45 -14.78 -11.93
CA ILE A 85 -12.79 -15.19 -13.31
C ILE A 85 -13.24 -14.03 -14.20
N ASN A 86 -13.60 -12.89 -13.61
CA ASN A 86 -14.22 -11.74 -14.26
C ASN A 86 -13.56 -10.40 -13.85
N LEU A 87 -12.24 -10.39 -13.64
CA LEU A 87 -11.50 -9.17 -13.33
C LEU A 87 -11.58 -8.16 -14.49
N ASN A 88 -12.12 -6.98 -14.21
CA ASN A 88 -12.21 -5.89 -15.18
C ASN A 88 -10.81 -5.38 -15.55
N GLU A 89 -10.60 -5.06 -16.84
CA GLU A 89 -9.31 -4.63 -17.39
C GLU A 89 -8.71 -3.41 -16.67
N ASN A 90 -9.55 -2.50 -16.16
CA ASN A 90 -9.10 -1.32 -15.40
C ASN A 90 -8.37 -1.67 -14.08
N PHE A 91 -8.52 -2.92 -13.61
CA PHE A 91 -7.88 -3.45 -12.43
C PHE A 91 -6.78 -4.47 -12.75
N ARG A 92 -6.45 -4.71 -14.03
CA ARG A 92 -5.31 -5.55 -14.44
C ARG A 92 -4.00 -4.77 -14.40
N ARG A 93 -3.69 -4.21 -13.23
CA ARG A 93 -2.40 -3.58 -12.92
C ARG A 93 -1.84 -4.18 -11.65
N ASP A 94 -0.60 -4.62 -11.75
CA ASP A 94 0.11 -5.15 -10.60
C ASP A 94 0.19 -4.12 -9.47
N ASN A 95 0.16 -4.62 -8.24
CA ASN A 95 0.20 -3.85 -6.99
C ASN A 95 -0.94 -2.84 -6.76
N GLN A 96 -1.94 -2.74 -7.65
CA GLN A 96 -3.10 -1.87 -7.45
C GLN A 96 -3.89 -2.30 -6.20
N THR A 97 -4.21 -1.34 -5.32
CA THR A 97 -4.98 -1.65 -4.12
C THR A 97 -6.47 -1.43 -4.35
N VAL A 98 -7.28 -2.36 -3.81
CA VAL A 98 -8.70 -2.45 -4.14
C VAL A 98 -9.54 -2.74 -2.91
N TRP A 99 -10.80 -2.31 -2.96
CA TRP A 99 -11.88 -2.85 -2.15
C TRP A 99 -12.65 -3.86 -2.99
N VAL A 100 -12.83 -5.09 -2.51
CA VAL A 100 -13.47 -6.15 -3.31
C VAL A 100 -14.54 -6.91 -2.51
N LYS A 101 -15.62 -7.25 -3.19
CA LYS A 101 -16.58 -8.28 -2.78
C LYS A 101 -16.59 -9.37 -3.84
N PHE A 102 -16.76 -10.62 -3.42
CA PHE A 102 -16.77 -11.74 -4.32
C PHE A 102 -17.58 -12.90 -3.75
N ASN A 103 -17.95 -13.82 -4.64
CA ASN A 103 -18.49 -15.12 -4.29
C ASN A 103 -17.47 -16.20 -4.62
N GLY A 104 -17.25 -17.13 -3.68
CA GLY A 104 -16.44 -18.32 -3.93
C GLY A 104 -17.11 -19.22 -4.96
N LEU A 105 -16.35 -19.71 -5.94
CA LEU A 105 -16.83 -20.65 -6.95
C LEU A 105 -16.42 -22.07 -6.58
N ARG A 106 -17.34 -23.03 -6.76
CA ARG A 106 -17.05 -24.47 -6.59
C ARG A 106 -16.45 -25.06 -7.86
N ARG A 107 -15.32 -24.51 -8.29
CA ARG A 107 -14.55 -25.00 -9.45
C ARG A 107 -13.17 -25.44 -9.00
N MET A 108 -12.53 -26.30 -9.80
CA MET A 108 -11.13 -26.65 -9.58
C MET A 108 -10.27 -25.39 -9.77
N ASN A 109 -9.26 -25.22 -8.92
CA ASN A 109 -8.34 -24.09 -9.04
C ASN A 109 -7.55 -24.22 -10.34
N ARG A 110 -7.36 -23.11 -11.06
CA ARG A 110 -6.51 -23.08 -12.25
C ARG A 110 -5.01 -23.00 -11.91
N CYS A 111 -4.70 -22.55 -10.70
CA CYS A 111 -3.35 -22.44 -10.15
C CYS A 111 -3.33 -22.91 -8.69
N GLU A 112 -2.17 -23.28 -8.17
CA GLU A 112 -2.07 -23.91 -6.85
C GLU A 112 -2.48 -22.98 -5.70
N LYS A 113 -2.19 -21.68 -5.82
CA LYS A 113 -2.18 -20.74 -4.68
C LYS A 113 -3.48 -19.96 -4.49
N ALA A 114 -4.40 -19.98 -5.47
CA ALA A 114 -5.58 -19.12 -5.45
C ALA A 114 -6.87 -19.88 -5.79
N ALA A 115 -7.91 -19.65 -4.97
CA ALA A 115 -9.23 -20.25 -5.16
C ALA A 115 -10.07 -19.40 -6.13
N PRO A 116 -10.83 -20.02 -7.07
CA PRO A 116 -11.60 -19.29 -8.06
C PRO A 116 -12.78 -18.55 -7.42
N VAL A 117 -12.97 -17.30 -7.83
CA VAL A 117 -14.04 -16.42 -7.34
C VAL A 117 -14.68 -15.63 -8.48
N GLU A 118 -15.93 -15.24 -8.28
CA GLU A 118 -16.61 -14.23 -9.11
C GLU A 118 -16.67 -12.92 -8.34
N ILE A 119 -16.06 -11.87 -8.90
CA ILE A 119 -16.16 -10.52 -8.34
C ILE A 119 -17.59 -10.02 -8.52
N THR A 120 -18.20 -9.59 -7.42
CA THR A 120 -19.52 -8.95 -7.42
C THR A 120 -19.38 -7.43 -7.41
N GLU A 121 -18.40 -6.89 -6.70
CA GLU A 121 -18.08 -5.46 -6.67
C GLU A 121 -16.57 -5.26 -6.50
N ILE A 122 -16.00 -4.27 -7.19
CA ILE A 122 -14.59 -3.87 -7.04
C ILE A 122 -14.45 -2.36 -7.20
N LYS A 123 -13.63 -1.74 -6.35
CA LYS A 123 -13.33 -0.30 -6.36
C LYS A 123 -11.84 -0.08 -6.13
N ASN A 124 -11.30 1.00 -6.68
CA ASN A 124 -9.97 1.46 -6.28
C ASN A 124 -10.02 1.89 -4.81
N ARG A 125 -8.98 1.59 -4.05
CA ARG A 125 -8.88 1.98 -2.63
C ARG A 125 -8.06 3.26 -2.43
N ASP A 126 -7.23 3.61 -3.40
CA ASP A 126 -6.37 4.79 -3.35
C ASP A 126 -7.02 6.03 -4.01
N GLU A 127 -8.21 5.87 -4.62
CA GLU A 127 -9.08 6.95 -5.14
C GLU A 127 -10.14 7.37 -4.11
#